data_AF-A0AAF0MBF3-F1
#
_entry.id   AF-A0AAF0MBF3-F1
#
_cell.length_a   1.000
_cell.length_b   1.000
_cell.length_c   1.000
_cell.angle_alpha   90.00
_cell.angle_beta   90.00
_cell.angle_gamma   90.00
#
_symmetry.space_group_name_H-M   'P 1'
#
loop_
_entity.id
_entity.type
_entity.pdbx_description
1 polymer ?
#
loop_
_entity_poly.entity_id
_entity_poly.type
_entity_poly.pdbx_seq_one_letter_code
_entity_poly.pdbx_strand_id
1 'polypeptide(L)'
;MITAWAGRRGTTARRPRPRGVWITSGIGVVLVLAVALGAYLPLVGFLGGVTATTAGLVPFPFIRVTLVTLLGVVVVLALLLWALTRRHTVTSVFAVVLAVLVSLVVTAYPVVTIAIASADRAGDVWPIVTELWQRFTG
;
A
#
# COMPACT_ATOMS: atom_id res chain seq x y z
N MET A 1 -9.90 -15.87 -68.54
CA MET A 1 -10.15 -16.20 -67.12
C MET A 1 -8.88 -15.91 -66.35
N ILE A 2 -8.94 -15.06 -65.33
CA ILE A 2 -8.19 -15.03 -64.05
C ILE A 2 -8.60 -13.69 -63.41
N THR A 3 -9.63 -13.71 -62.57
CA THR A 3 -9.97 -12.60 -61.70
C THR A 3 -9.05 -12.68 -60.49
N ALA A 4 -8.06 -11.79 -60.45
CA ALA A 4 -7.17 -11.66 -59.30
C ALA A 4 -7.97 -11.15 -58.10
N TRP A 5 -8.28 -12.07 -57.20
CA TRP A 5 -8.88 -11.83 -55.90
C TRP A 5 -7.86 -11.07 -55.04
N ALA A 6 -7.88 -9.74 -55.13
CA ALA A 6 -7.12 -8.86 -54.26
C ALA A 6 -7.72 -8.97 -52.85
N GLY A 7 -7.26 -9.99 -52.10
CA GLY A 7 -7.58 -10.15 -50.70
C GLY A 7 -7.22 -8.87 -49.96
N ARG A 8 -8.24 -8.09 -49.58
CA ARG A 8 -8.11 -7.07 -48.55
C ARG A 8 -7.48 -7.75 -47.35
N ARG A 9 -6.20 -7.47 -47.12
CA ARG A 9 -5.60 -7.63 -45.80
C ARG A 9 -6.38 -6.68 -44.91
N GLY A 10 -7.43 -7.20 -44.29
CA GLY A 10 -8.10 -6.54 -43.20
C GLY A 10 -7.02 -6.32 -42.16
N THR A 11 -6.44 -5.12 -42.15
CA THR A 11 -5.77 -4.61 -40.97
C THR A 11 -6.76 -4.84 -39.86
N THR A 12 -6.42 -5.73 -38.93
CA THR A 12 -7.24 -6.03 -37.77
C THR A 12 -7.37 -4.69 -37.04
N ALA A 13 -8.43 -3.95 -37.37
CA ALA A 13 -8.70 -2.63 -36.82
C ALA A 13 -8.88 -2.89 -35.34
N ARG A 14 -7.81 -2.67 -34.58
CA ARG A 14 -7.81 -2.80 -33.13
C ARG A 14 -8.93 -1.88 -32.67
N ARG A 15 -10.06 -2.47 -32.28
CA ARG A 15 -11.20 -1.71 -31.74
C ARG A 15 -10.63 -0.71 -30.74
N PRO A 16 -10.92 0.59 -30.88
CA PRO A 16 -10.39 1.61 -30.00
C PRO A 16 -10.58 1.16 -28.55
N ARG A 17 -9.48 1.05 -27.80
CA ARG A 17 -9.57 0.69 -26.38
C ARG A 17 -10.56 1.65 -25.71
N PRO A 18 -11.51 1.17 -24.89
CA PRO A 18 -12.41 2.06 -24.18
C PRO A 18 -11.58 3.02 -23.34
N ARG A 19 -11.69 4.32 -23.64
CA ARG A 19 -10.91 5.40 -23.01
C ARG A 19 -11.01 5.37 -21.48
N GLY A 20 -12.12 4.83 -20.95
CA GLY A 20 -12.36 4.64 -19.52
C GLY A 20 -11.29 3.84 -18.79
N VAL A 21 -10.77 2.75 -19.38
CA VAL A 21 -9.75 1.91 -18.71
C VAL A 21 -8.46 2.70 -18.43
N TRP A 22 -8.05 3.55 -19.36
CA TRP A 22 -6.86 4.38 -19.22
C TRP A 22 -7.05 5.47 -18.16
N ILE A 23 -8.20 6.14 -18.15
CA ILE A 23 -8.51 7.17 -17.16
C ILE A 23 -8.57 6.56 -15.76
N THR A 24 -9.29 5.44 -15.59
CA THR A 24 -9.41 4.75 -14.31
C THR A 24 -8.05 4.26 -13.80
N SER A 25 -7.25 3.64 -14.66
CA SER A 25 -5.91 3.16 -14.27
C SER A 25 -4.98 4.32 -13.92
N GLY A 26 -5.05 5.43 -14.67
CA GLY A 26 -4.29 6.65 -14.37
C GLY A 26 -4.66 7.24 -13.01
N ILE A 27 -5.96 7.37 -12.71
CA ILE A 27 -6.45 7.83 -11.40
C ILE A 27 -5.96 6.89 -10.29
N GLY A 28 -6.04 5.59 -10.50
CA GLY A 28 -5.55 4.58 -9.54
C GLY A 28 -4.07 4.73 -9.22
N VAL A 29 -3.24 4.88 -10.25
CA VAL A 29 -1.79 5.09 -10.08
C VAL A 29 -1.52 6.38 -9.32
N VAL A 30 -2.19 7.48 -9.66
CA VAL A 30 -2.03 8.77 -8.97
C VAL A 30 -2.44 8.67 -7.50
N LEU A 31 -3.57 8.02 -7.20
CA LEU A 31 -4.03 7.80 -5.82
C LEU A 31 -3.02 6.99 -5.01
N VAL A 32 -2.52 5.88 -5.57
CA VAL A 32 -1.50 5.05 -4.91
C VAL A 32 -0.23 5.85 -4.65
N LEU A 33 0.24 6.63 -5.63
CA LEU A 33 1.41 7.50 -5.46
C LEU A 33 1.18 8.58 -4.40
N ALA A 34 -0.01 9.20 -4.38
CA ALA A 34 -0.37 10.20 -3.39
C ALA A 34 -0.37 9.60 -1.97
N VAL A 35 -0.90 8.39 -1.78
CA VAL A 35 -0.86 7.68 -0.49
C VAL A 35 0.59 7.34 -0.12
N ALA A 36 1.36 6.79 -1.06
CA ALA A 36 2.74 6.38 -0.81
C ALA A 36 3.64 7.57 -0.42
N LEU A 37 3.57 8.67 -1.18
CA LEU A 37 4.44 9.83 -0.99
C LEU A 37 3.91 10.80 0.07
N GLY A 38 2.59 10.97 0.17
CA GLY A 38 1.96 11.94 1.05
C GLY A 38 1.64 11.41 2.45
N ALA A 39 1.43 10.10 2.61
CA ALA A 39 1.11 9.49 3.90
C ALA A 39 2.19 8.52 4.35
N TYR A 40 2.50 7.50 3.56
CA TYR A 40 3.36 6.40 3.99
C TYR A 40 4.82 6.82 4.21
N LEU A 41 5.45 7.49 3.23
CA LEU A 41 6.85 7.93 3.34
C LEU A 41 7.08 8.86 4.54
N PRO A 42 6.28 9.92 4.73
CA PRO A 42 6.42 10.80 5.89
C PRO A 42 6.23 10.06 7.20
N LEU A 43 5.25 9.14 7.26
CA LEU A 43 4.95 8.36 8.45
C LEU A 43 6.11 7.44 8.84
N VAL A 44 6.60 6.63 7.90
CA VAL A 44 7.73 5.72 8.18
C VAL A 44 9.03 6.49 8.40
N GLY A 45 9.25 7.60 7.68
CA GLY A 45 10.39 8.49 7.90
C GLY A 45 10.38 9.10 9.30
N PHE A 46 9.23 9.59 9.76
CA PHE A 46 9.04 10.11 11.11
C PHE A 46 9.30 9.02 12.16
N LEU A 47 8.65 7.86 12.04
CA LEU A 47 8.76 6.76 13.00
C LEU A 47 10.18 6.19 13.07
N GLY A 48 10.83 6.03 11.90
CA GLY A 48 12.23 5.63 11.81
C GLY A 48 13.16 6.68 12.44
N GLY A 49 12.92 7.97 12.17
CA GLY A 49 13.67 9.08 12.74
C GLY A 49 13.58 9.13 14.27
N VAL A 50 12.38 9.02 14.84
CA VAL A 50 12.16 8.97 16.30
C VAL A 50 12.85 7.77 16.92
N THR A 51 12.79 6.61 16.28
CA THR A 51 13.44 5.39 16.79
C THR A 51 14.95 5.54 16.82
N ALA A 52 15.53 6.14 15.78
CA ALA A 52 16.96 6.38 15.67
C ALA A 52 17.48 7.40 16.71
N THR A 53 16.68 8.41 17.06
CA THR A 53 17.08 9.46 18.01
C THR A 53 16.77 9.13 19.47
N THR A 54 15.86 8.21 19.74
CA THR A 54 15.43 7.84 21.12
C THR A 54 16.16 6.63 21.70
N ALA A 55 17.32 6.24 21.15
CA ALA A 55 18.08 5.07 21.58
C ALA A 55 17.24 3.76 21.65
N GLY A 56 16.21 3.62 20.82
CA GLY A 56 15.30 2.46 20.84
C GLY A 56 14.24 2.47 21.94
N LEU A 57 14.00 3.61 22.60
CA LEU A 57 12.87 3.77 23.52
C LEU A 57 11.52 3.65 22.81
N VAL A 58 11.43 4.00 21.52
CA VAL A 58 10.25 3.68 20.70
C VAL A 58 10.52 2.38 19.92
N PRO A 59 9.81 1.27 20.21
CA PRO A 59 10.02 0.01 19.52
C PRO A 59 9.37 0.04 18.13
N PHE A 60 10.09 0.53 17.12
CA PHE A 60 9.62 0.46 15.73
C PHE A 60 10.03 -0.87 15.08
N PRO A 61 9.06 -1.74 14.70
CA PRO A 61 9.36 -3.06 14.15
C PRO A 61 9.75 -2.97 12.67
N PHE A 62 10.92 -2.38 12.41
CA PHE A 62 11.41 -2.03 11.07
C PHE A 62 11.33 -3.22 10.10
N ILE A 63 11.89 -4.38 10.48
CA ILE A 63 11.94 -5.57 9.61
C ILE A 63 10.52 -6.02 9.20
N ARG A 64 9.57 -6.09 10.16
CA ARG A 64 8.19 -6.51 9.86
C ARG A 64 7.50 -5.50 8.95
N VAL A 65 7.65 -4.20 9.24
CA VAL A 65 7.09 -3.13 8.42
C VAL A 65 7.65 -3.19 7.00
N THR A 66 8.97 -3.34 6.83
CA THR A 66 9.59 -3.45 5.51
C THR A 66 9.07 -4.65 4.73
N LEU A 67 8.99 -5.84 5.34
CA LEU A 67 8.49 -7.04 4.68
C LEU A 67 7.02 -6.89 4.23
N VAL A 68 6.15 -6.39 5.10
CA VAL A 68 4.73 -6.15 4.77
C VAL A 68 4.61 -5.10 3.66
N THR A 69 5.47 -4.10 3.67
CA THR A 69 5.49 -3.05 2.64
C THR A 69 5.91 -3.60 1.29
N LEU A 70 6.98 -4.40 1.25
CA LEU A 70 7.43 -5.04 0.01
C LEU A 70 6.33 -5.94 -0.58
N LEU A 71 5.69 -6.75 0.27
CA LEU A 71 4.57 -7.60 -0.15
C LEU A 71 3.39 -6.75 -0.65
N GLY A 72 3.04 -5.69 0.07
CA GLY A 72 2.01 -4.74 -0.32
C GLY A 72 2.27 -4.09 -1.67
N VAL A 73 3.50 -3.64 -1.92
CA VAL A 73 3.93 -3.07 -3.21
C VAL A 73 3.74 -4.09 -4.33
N VAL A 74 4.17 -5.33 -4.14
CA VAL A 74 3.99 -6.40 -5.14
C VAL A 74 2.52 -6.61 -5.47
N VAL A 75 1.65 -6.68 -4.45
CA VAL A 75 0.20 -6.87 -4.64
C VAL A 75 -0.43 -5.68 -5.37
N VAL A 76 -0.11 -4.45 -4.97
CA VAL A 76 -0.63 -3.23 -5.61
C VAL A 76 -0.21 -3.15 -7.07
N LEU A 77 1.07 -3.42 -7.37
CA LEU A 77 1.58 -3.45 -8.74
C LEU A 77 0.90 -4.53 -9.58
N ALA A 78 0.69 -5.73 -9.02
CA ALA A 78 -0.01 -6.81 -9.69
C ALA A 78 -1.46 -6.42 -10.03
N LEU A 79 -2.17 -5.76 -9.12
CA LEU A 79 -3.55 -5.31 -9.31
C LEU A 79 -3.65 -4.19 -10.35
N LEU A 80 -2.73 -3.22 -10.32
CA LEU A 80 -2.67 -2.16 -11.32
C LEU A 80 -2.32 -2.71 -12.71
N LEU A 81 -1.35 -3.63 -12.80
CA LEU A 81 -1.01 -4.30 -14.05
C LEU A 81 -2.18 -5.15 -14.58
N TRP A 82 -2.91 -5.80 -13.68
CA TRP A 82 -4.13 -6.52 -14.03
C TRP A 82 -5.23 -5.59 -14.52
N ALA A 83 -5.40 -4.42 -13.90
CA ALA A 83 -6.33 -3.39 -14.35
C ALA A 83 -5.98 -2.88 -15.77
N LEU A 84 -4.69 -2.73 -16.07
CA LEU A 84 -4.15 -2.28 -17.36
C LEU A 84 -4.29 -3.33 -18.49
N THR A 85 -4.29 -4.62 -18.14
CA THR A 85 -4.36 -5.72 -19.12
C THR A 85 -5.81 -6.09 -19.49
N ARG A 86 -6.81 -5.66 -18.72
CA ARG A 86 -8.24 -5.97 -18.97
C ARG A 86 -8.86 -5.06 -20.04
N ARG A 87 -9.73 -5.65 -20.88
CA ARG A 87 -10.49 -4.92 -21.93
C ARG A 87 -11.81 -4.32 -21.44
N HIS A 88 -12.28 -4.70 -20.25
CA HIS A 88 -13.55 -4.25 -19.68
C HIS A 88 -13.32 -3.21 -18.58
N THR A 89 -14.03 -2.08 -18.67
CA THR A 89 -13.93 -0.96 -17.72
C THR A 89 -14.28 -1.40 -16.30
N VAL A 90 -15.35 -2.19 -16.12
CA VAL A 90 -15.82 -2.64 -14.79
C VAL A 90 -14.73 -3.42 -14.05
N THR A 91 -14.10 -4.40 -14.69
CA THR A 91 -13.02 -5.19 -14.07
C THR A 91 -11.80 -4.35 -13.72
N SER A 92 -11.51 -3.33 -14.54
CA SER A 92 -10.40 -2.39 -14.29
C SER A 92 -10.69 -1.50 -13.07
N VAL A 93 -11.93 -1.00 -12.94
CA VAL A 93 -12.38 -0.23 -11.76
C VAL A 93 -12.23 -1.06 -10.49
N PHE A 94 -12.74 -2.30 -10.47
CA PHE A 94 -12.59 -3.16 -9.28
C PHE A 94 -11.13 -3.42 -8.91
N ALA A 95 -10.27 -3.71 -9.89
CA ALA A 95 -8.86 -3.94 -9.64
C ALA A 95 -8.16 -2.69 -9.08
N VAL A 96 -8.49 -1.49 -9.59
CA VAL A 96 -7.97 -0.21 -9.08
C VAL A 96 -8.46 0.06 -7.66
N VAL A 97 -9.75 -0.14 -7.38
CA VAL A 97 -10.30 0.04 -6.02
C VAL A 97 -9.60 -0.90 -5.04
N LEU A 98 -9.42 -2.18 -5.42
CA LEU A 98 -8.72 -3.14 -4.59
C LEU A 98 -7.27 -2.71 -4.34
N ALA A 99 -6.57 -2.21 -5.37
CA ALA A 99 -5.21 -1.71 -5.24
C ALA A 99 -5.11 -0.53 -4.25
N VAL A 100 -6.06 0.41 -4.31
CA VAL A 100 -6.13 1.54 -3.36
C VAL A 100 -6.38 1.04 -1.94
N LEU A 101 -7.33 0.11 -1.75
CA LEU A 101 -7.61 -0.46 -0.43
C LEU A 101 -6.39 -1.17 0.16
N VAL A 102 -5.68 -1.97 -0.64
CA VAL A 102 -4.44 -2.62 -0.21
C VAL A 102 -3.39 -1.57 0.17
N SER A 103 -3.23 -0.51 -0.63
CA SER A 103 -2.31 0.58 -0.32
C SER A 103 -2.62 1.25 1.03
N LEU A 104 -3.91 1.45 1.35
CA LEU A 104 -4.33 2.02 2.63
C LEU A 104 -4.05 1.07 3.80
N VAL A 105 -4.34 -0.23 3.65
CA VAL A 105 -4.05 -1.24 4.68
C VAL A 105 -2.56 -1.31 4.98
N VAL A 106 -1.71 -1.32 3.95
CA VAL A 106 -0.25 -1.30 4.09
C VAL A 106 0.20 -0.02 4.80
N THR A 107 -0.46 1.11 4.54
CA THR A 107 -0.15 2.39 5.20
C THR A 107 -0.57 2.42 6.67
N ALA A 108 -1.66 1.75 7.03
CA ALA A 108 -2.13 1.65 8.41
C ALA A 108 -1.29 0.69 9.27
N TYR A 109 -0.65 -0.32 8.65
CA TYR A 109 0.08 -1.37 9.35
C TYR A 109 1.13 -0.85 10.36
N PRO A 110 2.05 0.07 10.01
CA PRO A 110 3.05 0.57 10.96
C PRO A 110 2.41 1.20 12.20
N VAL A 111 1.33 1.97 12.02
CA VAL A 111 0.60 2.63 13.12
C VAL A 111 0.04 1.60 14.09
N VAL A 112 -0.63 0.57 13.56
CA VAL A 112 -1.20 -0.51 14.37
C VAL A 112 -0.10 -1.25 15.14
N THR A 113 1.02 -1.57 14.49
CA THR A 113 2.11 -2.28 15.16
C THR A 113 2.73 -1.48 16.30
N ILE A 114 2.88 -0.16 16.14
CA ILE A 114 3.41 0.70 17.21
C ILE A 114 2.40 0.83 18.34
N ALA A 115 1.11 0.96 18.03
CA ALA A 115 0.07 1.05 19.05
C ALA A 115 0.07 -0.20 19.95
N ILE A 116 0.17 -1.39 19.34
CA ILE A 116 0.29 -2.66 20.07
C ILE A 116 1.58 -2.69 20.89
N ALA A 117 2.73 -2.39 20.29
CA ALA A 117 4.02 -2.40 21.00
C ALA A 117 4.09 -1.38 22.15
N SER A 118 3.36 -0.27 22.04
CA SER A 118 3.24 0.74 23.10
C SER A 118 2.34 0.24 24.23
N ALA A 119 1.27 -0.47 23.91
CA ALA A 119 0.40 -1.09 24.91
C ALA A 119 1.14 -2.17 25.70
N ASP A 120 1.93 -3.01 25.03
CA ASP A 120 2.73 -4.06 25.67
C ASP A 120 3.74 -3.45 26.66
N ARG A 121 4.50 -2.43 26.23
CA ARG A 121 5.44 -1.74 27.13
C ARG A 121 4.76 -1.01 28.29
N ALA A 122 3.61 -0.39 28.06
CA ALA A 122 2.86 0.24 29.15
C ALA A 122 2.39 -0.80 30.18
N GLY A 123 1.97 -1.97 29.72
CA GLY A 123 1.63 -3.12 30.57
C GLY A 123 2.81 -3.61 31.40
N ASP A 124 4.01 -3.67 30.82
CA ASP A 124 5.23 -4.14 31.51
C ASP A 124 5.78 -3.12 32.53
N VAL A 125 5.63 -1.82 32.26
CA VAL A 125 6.17 -0.74 33.13
C VAL A 125 5.23 -0.43 34.30
N TRP A 126 3.92 -0.60 34.12
CA TRP A 126 2.92 -0.27 35.14
C TRP A 126 3.17 -0.96 36.50
N PRO A 127 3.46 -2.28 36.57
CA PRO A 127 3.78 -2.97 37.82
C PRO A 127 5.02 -2.40 38.55
N ILE A 128 6.02 -1.95 37.80
CA ILE A 128 7.25 -1.37 38.38
C ILE A 128 6.93 -0.02 39.02
N VAL A 129 6.10 0.80 38.36
CA VAL A 129 5.65 2.09 38.89
C VAL A 129 4.79 1.89 40.14
N THR A 130 3.86 0.93 40.15
CA THR A 130 3.03 0.65 41.32
C THR A 130 3.84 0.09 42.48
N GLU A 131 4.84 -0.76 42.22
CA GLU A 131 5.75 -1.26 43.25
C GLU A 131 6.62 -0.14 43.85
N LEU A 132 7.16 0.76 43.02
CA LEU A 132 7.90 1.93 43.49
C LEU A 132 7.00 2.87 44.28
N TRP A 133 5.78 3.11 43.81
CA TRP A 133 4.79 3.93 44.50
C TRP A 133 4.48 3.36 45.88
N GLN A 134 4.21 2.05 45.98
CA GLN A 134 3.98 1.37 47.26
C GLN A 134 5.19 1.48 48.20
N ARG A 135 6.41 1.32 47.70
CA ARG A 135 7.64 1.54 48.50
C ARG A 135 7.78 2.97 49.01
N PHE A 136 7.29 3.96 48.26
CA PHE A 136 7.32 5.37 48.66
C PHE A 136 6.17 5.77 49.58
N THR A 137 4.96 5.20 49.42
CA THR A 137 3.79 5.57 50.23
C THR A 137 3.58 4.71 51.47
N GLY A 138 4.21 3.54 51.56
CA GLY A 138 4.04 2.59 52.67
C GLY A 138 2.81 1.71 52.51
#